data_AF-Q95UN4-F1
#
_entry.id   AF-Q95UN4-F1
#
_cell.length_a   1.000
_cell.length_b   1.000
_cell.length_c   1.000
_cell.angle_alpha   90.00
_cell.angle_beta   90.00
_cell.angle_gamma   90.00
#
_symmetry.space_group_name_H-M   'P 1'
#
loop_
_entity.id
_entity.type
_entity.pdbx_description
1 polymer ?
#
loop_
_entity_poly.entity_id
_entity_poly.type
_entity_poly.pdbx_seq_one_letter_code
_entity_poly.pdbx_strand_id
1 'polypeptide(L)' 'EGCGRRFANSSDRKKHTLVHTTDKPYVCKYVSCEKSYTHP' A
#
# COMPACT_ATOMS: atom_id res chain seq x y z
N GLU A 1 -10.36 -9.45 -8.95
CA GLU A 1 -11.66 -9.73 -8.32
C GLU A 1 -12.09 -8.52 -7.49
N GLY A 2 -13.13 -7.81 -7.94
CA GLY A 2 -13.35 -6.39 -7.70
C GLY A 2 -13.68 -5.96 -6.26
N CYS A 3 -12.91 -5.00 -5.74
CA CYS A 3 -13.27 -4.28 -4.52
C CYS A 3 -14.40 -3.29 -4.81
N GLY A 4 -15.56 -3.45 -4.16
CA GLY A 4 -16.72 -2.56 -4.27
C GLY A 4 -16.60 -1.24 -3.49
N ARG A 5 -15.42 -0.89 -2.96
CA ARG A 5 -15.23 0.39 -2.25
C ARG A 5 -15.21 1.54 -3.23
N ARG A 6 -16.10 2.51 -2.99
CA ARG A 6 -16.17 3.78 -3.72
C ARG A 6 -15.57 4.86 -2.82
N PHE A 7 -14.70 5.66 -3.40
CA PHE A 7 -14.04 6.77 -2.70
C PHE A 7 -14.40 8.06 -3.42
N ALA A 8 -14.63 9.12 -2.66
CA ALA A 8 -14.96 10.43 -3.20
C ALA A 8 -13.76 11.14 -3.85
N ASN A 9 -12.54 10.79 -3.41
CA ASN A 9 -11.31 11.43 -3.87
C ASN A 9 -10.32 10.40 -4.44
N SER A 10 -9.46 10.86 -5.36
CA SER A 10 -8.50 9.98 -6.03
C SER A 10 -7.35 9.56 -5.10
N SER A 11 -7.00 10.41 -4.14
CA SER A 11 -5.94 10.14 -3.17
C SER A 11 -6.25 8.91 -2.30
N ASP A 12 -7.48 8.79 -1.81
CA ASP A 12 -7.89 7.63 -1.00
C ASP A 12 -8.04 6.37 -1.85
N ARG A 13 -8.46 6.48 -3.12
CA ARG A 13 -8.41 5.33 -4.05
C ARG A 13 -6.99 4.84 -4.23
N LYS A 14 -6.06 5.76 -4.48
CA LYS A 14 -4.65 5.43 -4.71
C LYS A 14 -4.01 4.81 -3.46
N LYS A 15 -4.34 5.31 -2.27
CA LYS A 15 -3.94 4.68 -1.01
C LYS A 15 -4.56 3.29 -0.84
N HIS A 16 -5.84 3.15 -1.17
CA HIS A 16 -6.55 1.89 -1.05
C HIS A 16 -6.04 0.82 -2.03
N THR A 17 -5.64 1.20 -3.24
CA THR A 17 -5.06 0.25 -4.20
C THR A 17 -3.82 -0.42 -3.63
N LEU A 18 -3.03 0.27 -2.79
CA LEU A 18 -1.84 -0.29 -2.12
C LEU A 18 -2.16 -1.43 -1.15
N VAL A 19 -3.41 -1.57 -0.73
CA VAL A 19 -3.84 -2.74 0.08
C VAL A 19 -3.98 -3.97 -0.81
N HIS A 20 -4.41 -3.78 -2.07
CA HIS A 20 -4.52 -4.84 -3.06
C HIS A 20 -3.17 -5.14 -3.73
N THR A 21 -2.36 -4.10 -3.95
CA THR A 21 -0.99 -4.25 -4.46
C THR A 21 -0.07 -4.48 -3.28
N THR A 22 0.35 -5.72 -3.02
CA THR A 22 1.40 -6.03 -2.03
C THR A 22 2.79 -5.48 -2.43
N ASP A 23 2.85 -4.67 -3.50
CA ASP A 23 4.05 -3.99 -3.98
C ASP A 23 4.52 -2.94 -2.96
N LYS A 24 5.39 -3.37 -2.05
CA LYS A 24 6.05 -2.52 -1.05
C LYS A 24 7.53 -2.42 -1.39
N PRO A 25 7.93 -1.51 -2.29
CA PRO A 25 9.33 -1.36 -2.69
C PRO A 25 10.20 -0.80 -1.55
N TYR A 26 9.60 -0.20 -0.52
CA TYR A 26 10.32 0.39 0.60
C TYR A 26 10.47 -0.63 1.73
N VAL A 27 11.48 -1.48 1.63
CA VAL A 27 11.88 -2.41 2.69
C VAL A 27 12.69 -1.69 3.76
N CYS A 28 12.37 -1.96 5.04
CA CYS A 28 13.17 -1.50 6.16
C CYS A 28 14.57 -2.13 6.07
N LYS A 29 15.63 -1.31 6.08
CA LYS A 29 17.02 -1.78 5.99
C LYS A 29 17.56 -2.38 7.30
N TYR A 30 16.74 -2.42 8.35
CA TYR A 30 17.17 -2.89 9.67
C TYR A 30 17.11 -4.41 9.74
N VAL A 31 18.22 -5.05 10.14
CA VAL A 31 18.42 -6.52 10.14
C VAL A 31 17.39 -7.29 10.98
N SER A 32 16.73 -6.65 11.96
CA SER A 32 15.68 -7.26 12.79
C SER A 32 14.26 -6.77 12.44
N CYS A 33 14.06 -6.19 11.25
CA CYS A 33 12.78 -5.60 10.86
C CYS A 33 12.37 -6.02 9.44
N GLU A 34 11.37 -6.89 9.33
CA GLU A 34 10.83 -7.37 8.06
C GLU A 34 9.69 -6.47 7.52
N LYS A 35 9.62 -5.21 7.99
CA LYS A 35 8.56 -4.30 7.58
C LYS A 35 8.86 -3.72 6.21
N SER A 36 7.84 -3.73 5.37
CA SER A 36 7.85 -3.11 4.06
C SER A 36 6.68 -2.12 3.94
N TYR A 37 6.98 -0.97 3.36
CA TYR A 37 6.07 0.16 3.24
C TYR A 37 5.83 0.48 1.77
N THR A 38 4.67 1.07 1.51
CA THR A 38 4.27 1.51 0.17
C THR A 38 4.51 3.00 -0.07
N HIS A 39 4.85 3.72 1.00
CA HIS A 39 5.27 5.11 0.98
C HIS A 39 6.56 5.25 1.78
N PRO A 40 7.48 6.14 1.36
CA PRO A 40 8.72 6.41 2.07
C PRO A 40 8.51 6.98 3.46
#